data_AF-I8QYF1-F1
#
_entry.id   AF-I8QYF1-F1
#
_cell.length_a   1.000
_cell.length_b   1.000
_cell.length_c   1.000
_cell.angle_alpha   90.00
_cell.angle_beta   90.00
_cell.angle_gamma   90.00
#
_symmetry.space_group_name_H-M   'P 1'
#
loop_
_entity.id
_entity.type
_entity.pdbx_description
1 polymer ?
#
loop_
_entity_poly.entity_id
_entity_poly.type
_entity_poly.pdbx_seq_one_letter_code
_entity_poly.pdbx_strand_id
1 'polypeptide(L)' 'MDKHIGARVRLKTNGGRKKTIIKEGLLEKTYPSIFIVVLDGQGATRRVSYSYSDILTDTVELTVMEGNKKIQCLQ' A
#
# COMPACT_ATOMS: atom_id res chain seq x y z
N MET A 1 0.08 8.86 -7.01
CA MET A 1 -0.81 7.79 -6.50
C MET A 1 -2.23 7.89 -7.05
N ASP A 2 -2.80 9.09 -7.18
CA ASP A 2 -4.21 9.31 -7.52
C ASP A 2 -4.69 8.59 -8.78
N LYS A 3 -3.81 8.47 -9.79
CA LYS A 3 -4.07 7.72 -11.04
C LYS A 3 -4.29 6.21 -10.84
N HIS A 4 -4.03 5.67 -9.66
CA HIS A 4 -4.15 4.26 -9.32
C HIS A 4 -5.24 3.99 -8.28
N ILE A 5 -6.10 4.96 -7.96
CA ILE A 5 -7.27 4.71 -7.10
C ILE A 5 -8.12 3.59 -7.73
N GLY A 6 -8.54 2.64 -6.90
CA GLY A 6 -9.24 1.42 -7.32
C GLY A 6 -8.31 0.31 -7.82
N ALA A 7 -6.99 0.52 -7.91
CA ALA A 7 -6.07 -0.52 -8.30
C ALA A 7 -5.77 -1.48 -7.14
N ARG A 8 -5.47 -2.73 -7.49
CA ARG A 8 -4.91 -3.69 -6.54
C ARG A 8 -3.49 -3.32 -6.16
N VAL A 9 -3.18 -3.42 -4.89
CA VAL A 9 -1.87 -3.08 -4.35
C VAL A 9 -1.37 -4.15 -3.38
N ARG A 10 -0.05 -4.28 -3.33
CA ARG A 10 0.67 -5.05 -2.30
C ARG A 10 1.48 -4.08 -1.45
N LEU A 11 1.33 -4.20 -0.14
CA LEU A 11 2.05 -3.46 0.88
C LEU A 11 3.07 -4.39 1.53
N LYS A 12 4.33 -4.00 1.57
CA LYS A 12 5.37 -4.67 2.33
C LYS A 12 5.89 -3.73 3.41
N THR A 13 5.83 -4.15 4.68
CA THR A 13 6.28 -3.35 5.82
C THR A 13 7.25 -4.12 6.71
N ASN A 14 8.10 -3.37 7.41
CA ASN A 14 9.05 -3.91 8.37
C ASN A 14 8.40 -3.96 9.77
N GLY A 15 7.86 -5.11 10.14
CA GLY A 15 7.16 -5.34 11.41
C GLY A 15 8.07 -5.57 12.62
N GLY A 16 9.34 -5.14 12.56
CA GLY A 16 10.34 -5.31 13.62
C GLY A 16 11.64 -5.99 13.16
N ARG A 17 12.45 -6.47 14.12
CA ARG A 17 13.90 -6.79 13.94
C ARG A 17 14.24 -7.93 12.95
N LYS A 18 13.26 -8.60 12.35
CA LYS A 18 13.47 -9.64 11.32
C LYS A 18 12.18 -10.04 10.57
N LYS A 19 11.09 -9.29 10.72
CA LYS A 19 9.78 -9.69 10.21
C LYS A 19 9.30 -8.73 9.13
N THR A 20 9.33 -9.21 7.89
CA THR A 20 8.64 -8.55 6.78
C THR A 20 7.19 -9.00 6.75
N ILE A 21 6.26 -8.05 6.72
CA ILE A 21 4.83 -8.32 6.63
C ILE A 21 4.39 -7.90 5.23
N ILE A 22 3.78 -8.82 4.50
CA ILE A 22 3.18 -8.56 3.19
C ILE A 22 1.67 -8.61 3.35
N LYS A 23 0.99 -7.58 2.87
CA LYS A 23 -0.47 -7.53 2.80
C LYS A 23 -0.91 -7.06 1.43
N GLU A 24 -2.09 -7.50 1.02
CA GLU A 24 -2.71 -7.07 -0.24
C GLU A 24 -4.00 -6.32 0.05
N GLY A 25 -4.36 -5.44 -0.87
CA GLY A 25 -5.44 -4.50 -0.65
C GLY A 25 -5.78 -3.70 -1.89
N LEU A 26 -6.81 -2.88 -1.78
CA LEU A 26 -7.28 -1.97 -2.82
C LEU A 26 -6.90 -0.55 -2.41
N LEU A 27 -6.30 0.22 -3.31
CA LEU A 27 -6.07 1.65 -3.07
C LEU A 27 -7.43 2.36 -3.11
N GLU A 28 -7.99 2.72 -1.94
CA GLU A 28 -9.35 3.24 -1.82
C GLU A 28 -9.39 4.74 -2.09
N LYS A 29 -8.48 5.50 -1.48
CA LYS A 29 -8.42 6.96 -1.57
C LYS A 29 -7.00 7.46 -1.45
N THR A 30 -6.76 8.64 -1.99
CA THR A 30 -5.52 9.40 -1.80
C THR A 30 -5.85 10.82 -1.38
N TYR A 31 -4.94 11.41 -0.61
CA TYR A 31 -4.99 12.77 -0.09
C TYR A 31 -3.59 13.38 -0.19
N PRO A 32 -3.42 14.70 -0.11
CA PRO A 32 -2.12 15.35 -0.28
C PRO A 32 -0.98 14.81 0.59
N SER A 33 -1.28 14.24 1.75
CA SER A 33 -0.25 13.73 2.68
C SER A 33 -0.29 12.22 2.90
N ILE A 34 -1.39 11.55 2.57
CA ILE A 34 -1.61 10.13 2.90
C ILE A 34 -2.40 9.42 1.81
N PHE A 35 -2.32 8.10 1.80
CA PHE A 35 -3.19 7.24 1.01
C PHE A 35 -3.82 6.14 1.88
N ILE A 36 -5.02 5.69 1.49
CA ILE A 36 -5.81 4.70 2.22
C ILE A 36 -5.90 3.43 1.38
N VAL A 37 -5.54 2.30 2.01
CA VAL A 37 -5.68 0.97 1.42
C VAL A 37 -6.69 0.17 2.24
N VAL A 38 -7.66 -0.42 1.55
CA VAL A 38 -8.54 -1.45 2.11
C VAL A 38 -7.85 -2.80 1.97
N LEU A 39 -7.48 -3.42 3.09
CA LEU A 39 -6.76 -4.69 3.12
C LEU A 39 -7.69 -5.88 2.94
N ASP A 40 -7.14 -6.92 2.33
CA ASP A 40 -7.79 -8.23 2.21
C ASP A 40 -7.70 -8.99 3.53
N GLY A 41 -8.78 -9.70 3.86
CA GLY A 41 -8.85 -10.53 5.04
C GLY A 41 -10.20 -11.21 5.18
N GLN A 42 -10.25 -12.27 6.00
CA GLN A 42 -11.51 -12.91 6.37
C GLN A 42 -12.14 -12.11 7.53
N GLY A 43 -13.31 -11.51 7.30
CA GLY A 43 -14.06 -10.75 8.30
C GLY A 43 -14.23 -9.26 7.97
N ALA A 44 -14.07 -8.40 8.96
CA ALA A 44 -14.33 -6.97 8.83
C ALA A 44 -13.32 -6.28 7.88
N THR A 45 -13.84 -5.36 7.06
CA THR A 45 -13.03 -4.52 6.17
C THR A 45 -12.03 -3.70 6.99
N ARG A 46 -10.74 -3.99 6.85
CA ARG A 46 -9.67 -3.25 7.52
C ARG A 46 -9.07 -2.20 6.61
N ARG A 47 -9.15 -0.94 7.01
CA ARG A 47 -8.49 0.18 6.34
C ARG A 47 -7.17 0.51 7.04
N VAL A 48 -6.14 0.80 6.25
CA VAL A 48 -4.87 1.34 6.72
C VAL A 48 -4.53 2.59 5.93
N SER A 49 -3.91 3.55 6.60
CA SER A 49 -3.39 4.76 5.99
C SER A 49 -1.88 4.81 6.14
N TYR A 50 -1.19 5.22 5.08
CA TYR A 50 0.24 5.51 5.10
C TYR A 50 0.48 6.89 4.50
N SER A 51 1.52 7.55 4.99
CA SER A 51 2.02 8.79 4.42
C SER A 51 2.95 8.52 3.24
N TYR A 52 3.15 9.53 2.41
CA TYR A 52 4.15 9.46 1.35
C TYR A 52 5.58 9.39 1.92
N SER A 53 5.81 9.99 3.08
CA SER A 53 7.07 9.85 3.82
C SER A 53 7.35 8.40 4.23
N ASP A 54 6.32 7.59 4.49
CA ASP A 54 6.51 6.16 4.81
C ASP A 54 7.07 5.38 3.62
N ILE A 55 6.74 5.79 2.38
CA ILE A 55 7.34 5.24 1.16
C ILE A 55 8.78 5.72 1.03
N LEU A 56 9.01 7.02 1.21
CA LEU A 56 10.35 7.62 1.08
C LEU A 56 11.35 7.10 2.13
N THR A 57 10.86 6.65 3.28
CA THR A 57 11.67 6.14 4.40
C THR A 57 11.73 4.61 4.44
N ASP A 58 11.23 3.93 3.40
CA ASP A 58 11.14 2.45 3.32
C ASP A 58 10.40 1.81 4.50
N THR A 59 9.57 2.59 5.21
CA THR A 59 8.66 2.09 6.25
C THR A 59 7.58 1.22 5.61
N VAL A 60 7.16 1.58 4.39
CA VAL A 60 6.26 0.80 3.55
C VAL A 60 6.71 0.82 2.09
N GLU A 61 6.76 -0.35 1.47
CA GLU A 61 6.86 -0.47 0.02
C GLU A 61 5.45 -0.73 -0.54
N LEU A 62 4.99 0.15 -1.45
CA LEU A 62 3.74 -0.04 -2.20
C LEU A 62 4.03 -0.50 -3.62
N THR A 63 3.42 -1.62 -4.02
CA THR A 63 3.43 -2.10 -5.41
C THR A 63 2.02 -2.08 -5.98
N VAL A 64 1.81 -1.41 -7.11
CA VAL A 64 0.55 -1.46 -7.86
C VAL A 64 0.55 -2.70 -8.77
N MET A 65 -0.52 -3.48 -8.74
CA MET A 65 -0.70 -4.74 -9.48
C MET A 65 -1.65 -4.52 -10.65
N GLU A 66 -1.15 -3.91 -11.73
CA GLU A 66 -1.93 -3.63 -12.95
C GLU A 66 -1.42 -4.53 -14.09
N GLY A 67 -2.23 -5.53 -14.48
CA GLY A 67 -1.95 -6.43 -15.62
C GLY A 67 -0.54 -7.02 -15.66
N ASN A 68 -0.21 -7.99 -14.79
CA ASN A 68 1.11 -8.66 -14.68
C ASN A 68 2.36 -7.75 -14.59
N LYS A 69 2.21 -6.42 -14.54
CA LYS A 69 3.31 -5.46 -14.41
C LYS A 69 3.37 -4.97 -12.97
N LYS A 70 4.56 -5.08 -12.37
CA LYS A 70 4.86 -4.44 -11.09
C LYS A 70 5.27 -3.01 -11.39
N ILE A 71 4.49 -2.05 -10.92
CA ILE A 71 4.89 -0.64 -10.92
C ILE A 71 5.30 -0.30 -9.50
N GLN A 72 6.60 -0.12 -9.28
CA GLN A 72 7.10 0.52 -8.07
C GLN A 72 6.78 2.00 -8.18
N CYS A 73 6.05 2.54 -7.20
CA CYS A 73 5.72 3.94 -7.21
C CYS A 73 6.89 4.71 -6.59
N LEU A 74 7.74 5.29 -7.43
CA LEU A 74 8.61 6.41 -7.06
C LEU A 74 7.74 7.67 -7.11
N GLN A 75 7.81 8.50 -6.07
CA GLN A 75 7.07 9.75 -5.99
C GLN A 75 7.99 10.93 -6.28
#